data_AF-A0A1N7J610-F1
#
_entry.id   AF-A0A1N7J610-F1
#
_cell.length_a   1.000
_cell.length_b   1.000
_cell.length_c   1.000
_cell.angle_alpha   90.00
_cell.angle_beta   90.00
_cell.angle_gamma   90.00
#
_symmetry.space_group_name_H-M   'P 1'
#
loop_
_entity.id
_entity.type
_entity.pdbx_description
1 polymer ?
#
loop_
_entity_poly.entity_id
_entity_poly.type
_entity_poly.pdbx_seq_one_letter_code
_entity_poly.pdbx_strand_id
1 'polypeptide(L)'
;MNLKEALLNWLQIQVVWEARPRDRAAEDTARFFYQILTEDHGVEQIRVEREKDGYRVAYRREGEEHHLCFDRLQVEQLLASIEAEPRYGGDIQPPGGPSTGE
;
A
#
# COMPACT_ATOMS: atom_id res chain seq x y z
N MET A 1 -15.71 -1.33 -6.85
CA MET A 1 -14.57 -2.09 -6.30
C MET A 1 -15.13 -3.12 -5.33
N ASN A 2 -14.55 -4.32 -5.20
CA ASN A 2 -15.03 -5.23 -4.15
C ASN A 2 -14.43 -4.84 -2.79
N LEU A 3 -15.13 -5.17 -1.70
CA LEU A 3 -14.70 -4.88 -0.33
C LEU A 3 -13.27 -5.34 -0.05
N LYS A 4 -12.91 -6.56 -0.45
CA LYS A 4 -11.56 -7.12 -0.26
C LYS A 4 -10.50 -6.27 -0.95
N GLU A 5 -10.77 -5.79 -2.17
CA GLU A 5 -9.85 -4.93 -2.91
C GLU A 5 -9.73 -3.58 -2.22
N ALA A 6 -10.85 -2.99 -1.77
CA ALA A 6 -10.84 -1.72 -1.05
C ALA A 6 -10.04 -1.81 0.26
N LEU A 7 -10.21 -2.88 1.02
CA LEU A 7 -9.44 -3.13 2.25
C LEU A 7 -7.95 -3.32 1.95
N LEU A 8 -7.61 -4.07 0.89
CA LEU A 8 -6.21 -4.26 0.49
C LEU A 8 -5.57 -2.93 0.08
N ASN A 9 -6.21 -2.15 -0.79
CA ASN A 9 -5.68 -0.86 -1.25
C ASN A 9 -5.53 0.13 -0.08
N TRP A 10 -6.55 0.21 0.78
CA TRP A 10 -6.47 1.03 1.99
C TRP A 10 -5.29 0.62 2.87
N LEU A 11 -5.12 -0.69 3.12
CA LEU A 11 -4.07 -1.23 3.96
C LEU A 11 -2.67 -1.01 3.36
N GLN A 12 -2.51 -1.16 2.04
CA GLN A 12 -1.27 -0.84 1.34
C GLN A 12 -0.86 0.62 1.56
N ILE A 13 -1.81 1.55 1.41
CA ILE A 13 -1.55 2.99 1.59
C ILE A 13 -1.30 3.32 3.07
N GLN A 14 -2.01 2.69 4.00
CA GLN A 14 -1.75 2.85 5.44
C GLN A 14 -0.32 2.49 5.80
N VAL A 15 0.18 1.35 5.33
CA VAL A 15 1.57 0.93 5.56
C VAL A 15 2.56 1.93 4.95
N VAL A 16 2.27 2.50 3.78
CA VAL A 16 3.08 3.58 3.19
C VAL A 16 3.10 4.82 4.07
N TRP A 17 1.94 5.26 4.55
CA TRP A 17 1.83 6.43 5.42
C TRP A 17 2.51 6.21 6.77
N GLU A 18 2.42 5.02 7.35
CA GLU A 18 3.14 4.65 8.57
C GLU A 18 4.67 4.69 8.38
N ALA A 19 5.16 4.19 7.24
CA ALA A 19 6.59 4.24 6.90
C ALA A 19 7.05 5.66 6.51
N ARG A 20 6.16 6.47 5.93
CA ARG A 20 6.40 7.84 5.47
C ARG A 20 5.34 8.80 5.98
N PRO A 21 5.35 9.15 7.29
CA PRO A 21 4.33 10.02 7.89
C PRO A 21 4.35 11.47 7.36
N ARG A 22 5.37 11.84 6.58
CA ARG A 22 5.47 13.14 5.90
C ARG A 22 4.82 13.15 4.52
N ASP A 23 4.41 12.00 4.01
CA ASP A 23 3.79 11.87 2.70
C ASP A 23 2.29 12.16 2.81
N ARG A 24 1.93 13.43 2.60
CA ARG A 24 0.53 13.87 2.65
C ARG A 24 -0.33 13.22 1.57
N ALA A 25 0.25 12.82 0.45
CA ALA A 25 -0.51 12.14 -0.60
C ALA A 25 -0.97 10.76 -0.12
N ALA A 26 -0.12 10.04 0.64
CA ALA A 26 -0.51 8.78 1.26
C ALA A 26 -1.61 8.95 2.31
N GLU A 27 -1.54 9.98 3.16
CA GLU A 27 -2.59 10.29 4.15
C GLU A 27 -3.95 10.55 3.47
N ASP A 28 -3.97 11.43 2.46
CA ASP A 28 -5.20 11.81 1.76
C ASP A 28 -5.82 10.60 1.03
N THR A 29 -4.97 9.80 0.38
CA THR A 29 -5.39 8.58 -0.32
C THR A 29 -5.93 7.53 0.66
N ALA A 30 -5.31 7.35 1.83
CA ALA A 30 -5.82 6.44 2.85
C ALA A 30 -7.21 6.88 3.35
N ARG A 31 -7.40 8.19 3.56
CA ARG A 31 -8.70 8.75 3.96
C ARG A 31 -9.75 8.52 2.90
N PHE A 32 -9.41 8.70 1.63
CA PHE A 32 -10.31 8.44 0.50
C PHE A 32 -10.76 6.97 0.45
N PHE A 33 -9.84 6.01 0.58
CA PHE A 33 -10.23 4.60 0.63
C PHE A 33 -11.01 4.24 1.89
N TYR A 34 -10.69 4.86 3.03
CA TYR A 34 -11.47 4.70 4.26
C TYR A 34 -12.92 5.14 4.05
N GLN A 35 -13.15 6.27 3.37
CA GLN A 35 -14.48 6.73 3.01
C GLN A 35 -15.22 5.73 2.11
N ILE A 36 -14.54 5.17 1.10
CA ILE A 36 -15.15 4.12 0.25
C ILE A 36 -15.57 2.91 1.11
N LEU A 37 -14.72 2.48 2.04
CA LEU A 37 -15.02 1.36 2.93
C LEU A 37 -16.26 1.64 3.80
N THR A 38 -16.36 2.85 4.37
CA THR A 38 -17.49 3.21 5.24
C THR A 38 -18.76 3.53 4.45
N GLU A 39 -18.67 4.31 3.38
CA GLU A 39 -19.82 4.85 2.65
C GLU A 39 -20.36 3.87 1.60
N ASP A 40 -19.49 3.19 0.84
CA ASP A 40 -19.90 2.27 -0.23
C ASP A 40 -20.12 0.84 0.29
N HIS A 41 -19.29 0.40 1.24
CA HIS A 41 -19.33 -0.96 1.77
C HIS A 41 -19.96 -1.10 3.15
N GLY A 42 -20.25 0.00 3.86
CA GLY A 42 -20.86 -0.03 5.19
C GLY A 42 -19.96 -0.66 6.26
N VAL A 43 -18.64 -0.53 6.08
CA VAL A 43 -17.64 -1.07 7.01
C VAL A 43 -17.39 -0.09 8.14
N GLU A 44 -17.28 -0.61 9.36
CA GLU A 44 -17.04 0.15 10.56
C GLU A 44 -15.99 -0.54 11.43
N GLN A 45 -15.41 0.21 12.39
CA GLN A 45 -14.51 -0.33 13.42
C GLN A 45 -13.36 -1.19 12.86
N ILE A 46 -12.73 -0.73 11.78
CA ILE A 46 -11.60 -1.43 11.18
C ILE A 46 -10.43 -1.47 12.17
N ARG A 47 -9.91 -2.67 12.42
CA ARG A 47 -8.73 -2.95 13.23
C ARG A 47 -7.75 -3.75 12.39
N VAL A 48 -6.48 -3.36 12.46
CA VAL A 48 -5.39 -4.04 11.76
C VAL A 48 -4.43 -4.59 12.79
N GLU A 49 -4.15 -5.88 12.69
CA GLU A 49 -3.18 -6.58 13.50
C GLU A 49 -2.08 -7.10 12.58
N ARG A 50 -0.82 -6.71 12.86
CA ARG A 50 0.34 -7.21 12.13
C ARG A 50 0.79 -8.54 12.73
N GLU A 51 0.78 -9.59 11.93
CA GLU A 51 1.24 -10.93 12.31
C GLU A 51 2.60 -11.25 11.66
N LYS A 52 3.17 -12.42 11.97
CA LYS A 52 4.47 -12.83 11.40
C LYS A 52 4.45 -12.95 9.88
N ASP A 53 3.40 -13.56 9.34
CA ASP A 53 3.28 -13.92 7.93
C ASP A 53 2.38 -12.95 7.12
N GLY A 54 1.72 -12.01 7.79
CA GLY A 54 0.75 -11.13 7.11
C GLY A 54 0.08 -10.13 8.02
N TYR A 55 -1.05 -9.63 7.54
CA TYR A 55 -1.89 -8.66 8.21
C TYR A 55 -3.29 -9.23 8.36
N ARG A 56 -3.82 -9.18 9.58
CA ARG A 56 -5.20 -9.53 9.90
C ARG A 56 -6.00 -8.25 10.05
N VAL A 57 -7.06 -8.12 9.26
CA VAL A 57 -7.97 -6.98 9.29
C VAL A 57 -9.31 -7.45 9.83
N ALA A 58 -9.68 -6.98 11.01
CA ALA A 58 -11.00 -7.17 11.59
C ALA A 58 -11.85 -5.93 11.34
N TYR A 59 -13.12 -6.11 10.99
CA TYR A 59 -14.03 -5.00 10.74
C TYR A 59 -15.48 -5.42 11.02
N ARG A 60 -16.33 -4.43 11.30
CA ARG A 60 -17.76 -4.64 11.49
C ARG A 60 -18.52 -4.24 10.23
N ARG A 61 -19.51 -5.01 9.82
CA ARG A 61 -20.39 -4.69 8.69
C ARG A 61 -21.78 -5.21 8.98
N GLU A 62 -22.79 -4.38 8.80
CA GLU A 62 -24.20 -4.75 9.03
C GLU A 62 -24.46 -5.31 10.46
N GLY A 63 -23.65 -4.88 11.43
CA GLY A 63 -23.75 -5.34 12.82
C GLY A 63 -22.92 -6.59 13.14
N GLU A 64 -22.39 -7.30 12.15
CA GLU A 64 -21.59 -8.51 12.27
C GLU A 64 -20.08 -8.23 12.20
N GLU A 65 -19.29 -9.04 12.91
CA GLU A 65 -17.82 -8.95 12.87
C GLU A 65 -17.26 -9.88 11.79
N HIS A 66 -16.42 -9.32 10.94
CA HIS A 66 -15.73 -10.03 9.87
C HIS A 66 -14.23 -9.86 10.01
N HIS A 67 -13.48 -10.81 9.46
CA HIS A 67 -12.03 -10.77 9.44
C HIS A 67 -11.49 -11.24 8.09
N LEU A 68 -10.42 -10.59 7.64
CA LEU A 68 -9.69 -10.95 6.43
C LEU A 68 -8.19 -10.97 6.72
N CYS A 69 -7.49 -11.94 6.15
CA CYS A 69 -6.04 -12.00 6.21
C CYS A 69 -5.45 -11.67 4.84
N PHE A 70 -4.40 -10.88 4.84
CA PHE A 70 -3.65 -10.50 3.65
C PHE A 70 -2.19 -10.89 3.82
N ASP A 71 -1.59 -11.45 2.76
CA ASP A 71 -0.16 -11.75 2.74
C ASP A 71 0.65 -10.47 2.91
N ARG A 72 1.72 -10.56 3.71
CA ARG A 72 2.62 -9.44 3.94
C ARG A 72 3.16 -8.86 2.63
N LEU A 73 3.53 -9.72 1.68
CA LEU A 73 4.07 -9.31 0.40
C LEU A 73 3.07 -8.47 -0.41
N GLN A 74 1.78 -8.82 -0.39
CA GLN A 74 0.75 -8.07 -1.10
C GLN A 74 0.55 -6.69 -0.47
N VAL A 75 0.50 -6.62 0.86
CA VAL A 75 0.31 -5.36 1.60
C VAL A 75 1.52 -4.42 1.47
N GLU A 76 2.72 -4.97 1.57
CA GLU A 76 3.96 -4.16 1.54
C GLU A 76 4.42 -3.87 0.09
N GLN A 77 3.75 -4.44 -0.93
CA GLN A 77 4.14 -4.27 -2.34
C GLN A 77 4.22 -2.80 -2.77
N LEU A 78 3.27 -1.97 -2.35
CA LEU A 78 3.24 -0.57 -2.72
C LEU A 78 4.41 0.20 -2.09
N LEU A 79 4.63 -0.01 -0.78
CA LEU A 79 5.77 0.59 -0.08
C LEU A 79 7.09 0.15 -0.72
N ALA A 80 7.25 -1.15 -0.97
CA ALA A 80 8.43 -1.69 -1.62
C ALA A 80 8.65 -1.08 -3.00
N SER A 81 7.59 -0.86 -3.79
CA SER A 81 7.68 -0.19 -5.10
C SER A 81 8.16 1.26 -4.96
N ILE A 82 7.61 2.01 -3.99
CA ILE A 82 7.98 3.41 -3.72
C ILE A 82 9.41 3.54 -3.19
N GLU A 83 9.88 2.56 -2.42
CA GLU A 83 11.25 2.50 -1.92
C GLU A 83 12.24 2.03 -2.99
N ALA A 84 11.79 1.14 -3.88
CA ALA A 84 12.57 0.59 -4.97
C ALA A 84 12.71 1.56 -6.15
N GLU A 85 11.81 2.54 -6.32
CA GLU A 85 12.00 3.62 -7.27
C GLU A 85 13.24 4.46 -6.87
N PRO A 86 14.38 4.33 -7.58
CA PRO A 86 15.46 5.26 -7.39
C PRO A 86 14.95 6.58 -7.95
N ARG A 87 14.74 7.59 -7.09
CA ARG A 87 14.62 8.97 -7.56
C ARG A 87 15.73 9.18 -8.57
N TYR A 88 15.37 9.45 -9.83
CA TYR A 88 16.26 9.71 -10.97
C TYR A 88 17.64 10.20 -10.50
N GLY A 89 18.59 9.26 -10.51
CA GLY A 89 19.89 9.43 -9.87
C GLY A 89 20.92 8.54 -10.53
N GLY A 90 21.15 8.78 -11.82
CA GLY A 90 22.37 8.38 -12.52
C GLY A 90 22.44 6.94 -13.00
N ASP A 91 21.77 6.64 -14.11
CA ASP A 91 22.35 5.73 -15.10
C ASP A 91 22.08 6.32 -16.49
N ILE A 92 22.66 7.50 -16.74
CA ILE A 92 23.14 7.78 -18.08
C ILE A 92 24.26 6.76 -18.27
N GLN A 93 23.96 5.59 -18.84
CA GLN A 93 25.00 4.87 -19.53
C GLN A 93 25.41 5.79 -20.68
N PRO A 94 26.65 6.33 -20.70
CA PRO A 94 27.14 6.82 -21.97
C PRO A 94 27.07 5.63 -22.92
N PRO A 95 26.57 5.77 -24.16
CA PRO A 95 26.79 4.73 -25.16
C PRO A 95 28.30 4.56 -25.21
N GLY A 96 28.78 3.40 -24.76
CA GLY A 96 30.18 3.05 -24.82
C GLY A 96 30.61 3.16 -26.26
N GLY A 97 31.26 4.26 -26.60
CA GLY A 97 32.04 4.36 -27.81
C GLY A 97 33.36 3.67 -27.53
N PRO A 98 33.74 2.63 -28.28
CA PRO A 98 35.13 2.43 -28.57
C PRO A 98 35.48 3.40 -29.70
N SER A 99 36.15 4.51 -29.35
CA SER A 99 37.09 5.13 -30.28
C SER A 99 38.26 4.18 -30.46
N THR A 100 38.51 3.85 -31.72
CA THR A 100 39.78 3.51 -32.37
C THR A 100 40.94 3.01 -31.52
N GLY A 101 41.46 1.83 -31.87
CA GLY A 101 42.79 1.37 -31.48
C GLY A 101 43.30 0.29 -32.43
N GLU A 102 44.08 0.73 -33.43
CA GLU A 102 45.10 0.03 -34.24
C GLU A 102 44.69 -1.08 -35.22
#